data_AF-U3CJB6-F1
#
_entry.id   AF-U3CJB6-F1
#
_cell.length_a   1.000
_cell.length_b   1.000
_cell.length_c   1.000
_cell.angle_alpha   90.00
_cell.angle_beta   90.00
_cell.angle_gamma   90.00
#
_symmetry.space_group_name_H-M   'P 1'
#
loop_
_entity.id
_entity.type
_entity.pdbx_description
1 polymer ?
#
loop_
_entity_poly.entity_id
_entity_poly.type
_entity_poly.pdbx_seq_one_letter_code
_entity_poly.pdbx_strand_id
1 'polypeptide(L)' 'MDVGETVLRRWIEQLKIERGGITPTAKALTSEQIKIQELEARINRLEREKSILKKATALLMSDELERSR' A
#
# COMPACT_ATOMS: atom_id res chain seq x y z
N MET A 1 6.08 8.51 -14.43
CA MET A 1 4.69 8.17 -14.08
C MET A 1 3.89 9.44 -14.24
N ASP A 2 3.29 9.62 -15.42
CA ASP A 2 2.58 10.84 -15.76
C ASP A 2 1.15 10.72 -15.21
N VAL A 3 0.86 11.42 -14.12
CA VAL A 3 -0.51 11.52 -13.60
C VAL A 3 -1.23 12.45 -14.55
N GLY A 4 -2.04 11.87 -15.44
CA GLY A 4 -2.76 12.63 -16.46
C GLY A 4 -3.50 13.82 -15.85
N GLU A 5 -3.41 14.98 -16.51
CA GLU A 5 -3.94 16.27 -16.07
C GLU A 5 -5.42 16.22 -15.60
N THR A 6 -6.19 15.32 -16.19
CA THR A 6 -7.60 15.04 -15.86
C THR A 6 -7.79 14.48 -14.45
N VAL A 7 -6.86 13.65 -13.96
CA VAL A 7 -6.88 13.09 -12.61
C VAL A 7 -6.56 14.18 -11.59
N LEU A 8 -5.56 15.01 -11.88
CA LEU A 8 -5.15 16.11 -11.02
C LEU A 8 -6.28 17.15 -10.87
N ARG A 9 -6.93 17.51 -11.98
CA ARG A 9 -8.09 18.43 -11.96
C ARG A 9 -9.24 17.88 -11.11
N ARG A 10 -9.55 16.58 -11.24
CA ARG A 10 -10.59 15.92 -10.45
C ARG A 10 -10.29 15.92 -8.95
N TRP A 11 -9.02 15.72 -8.57
CA TRP A 11 -8.58 15.80 -7.16
C TRP A 11 -8.67 17.21 -6.60
N ILE A 12 -8.29 18.22 -7.38
CA ILE A 12 -8.42 19.63 -6.99
C ILE A 12 -9.89 20.01 -6.78
N GLU A 13 -10.78 19.55 -7.66
CA GLU A 13 -12.23 19.79 -7.55
C GLU A 13 -12.79 19.16 -6.28
N GLN A 14 -12.38 17.92 -5.98
CA GLN A 14 -12.83 17.20 -4.79
C GLN A 14 -12.33 17.86 -3.48
N LEU A 15 -11.06 18.27 -3.44
CA LEU A 15 -10.49 19.01 -2.30
C LEU A 15 -11.20 20.35 -2.04
N LYS A 16 -11.65 21.04 -3.10
CA LYS A 16 -12.42 22.28 -2.96
C LYS A 16 -13.79 22.04 -2.33
N ILE A 17 -14.47 20.96 -2.73
CA ILE A 17 -15.79 20.57 -2.19
C ILE A 17 -15.67 20.21 -0.71
N GLU A 18 -14.63 19.44 -0.34
CA GLU A 18 -14.38 19.02 1.05
C GLU A 18 -14.04 20.21 1.96
N ARG A 19 -13.24 21.18 1.48
CA ARG A 19 -12.97 22.44 2.20
C ARG A 19 -14.20 23.33 2.36
N GLY A 20 -15.20 23.17 1.49
CA GLY A 20 -16.49 23.85 1.57
C GLY A 20 -17.45 23.27 2.61
N GLY A 21 -17.05 22.23 3.36
CA GLY A 21 -17.87 21.59 4.39
C GLY A 21 -18.95 20.66 3.83
N ILE A 22 -18.93 20.38 2.52
CA ILE A 22 -19.84 19.45 1.86
C ILE A 22 -19.20 18.06 1.94
N THR A 23 -19.64 17.25 2.90
CA THR A 23 -19.22 15.86 2.99
C THR A 23 -19.83 15.06 1.82
N PRO A 24 -19.03 14.39 0.97
CA PRO A 24 -19.58 13.60 -0.11
C PRO A 24 -20.51 12.50 0.44
N THR A 25 -21.80 12.54 0.07
CA THR A 25 -22.83 11.56 0.50
C THR A 25 -22.69 10.20 -0.22
N ALA A 26 -21.53 9.90 -0.78
CA ALA A 26 -21.30 8.64 -1.47
C ALA A 26 -20.69 7.63 -0.50
N LYS A 27 -21.52 6.67 -0.05
CA LYS A 27 -21.06 5.38 0.46
C LYS A 27 -20.54 4.51 -0.69
N ALA A 28 -19.66 5.07 -1.52
CA ALA A 28 -18.98 4.43 -2.62
C ALA A 28 -17.51 4.80 -2.49
N LEU A 29 -16.70 3.79 -2.17
CA LEU A 29 -15.24 3.85 -2.03
C LEU A 29 -14.66 4.82 -3.08
N THR A 30 -14.09 5.95 -2.64
CA THR A 30 -13.52 6.93 -3.59
C THR A 30 -12.38 6.27 -4.36
N SER A 31 -12.10 6.68 -5.60
CA SER A 31 -10.99 6.11 -6.39
C SER A 31 -9.65 6.16 -5.65
N GLU A 32 -9.48 7.16 -4.78
CA GLU A 32 -8.33 7.29 -3.90
C GLU A 32 -8.34 6.24 -2.79
N GLN A 33 -9.47 6.01 -2.11
CA GLN A 33 -9.58 4.95 -1.10
C GLN A 33 -9.40 3.54 -1.71
N ILE A 34 -9.82 3.32 -2.96
CA ILE A 34 -9.54 2.06 -3.68
C ILE A 34 -8.03 1.91 -3.87
N LYS A 35 -7.36 3.00 -4.25
CA LYS A 35 -5.91 3.00 -4.44
C LYS A 35 -5.17 2.78 -3.13
N ILE A 36 -5.63 3.38 -2.04
CA ILE A 36 -5.08 3.18 -0.70
C ILE A 36 -5.21 1.70 -0.30
N GLN A 37 -6.38 1.08 -0.43
CA GLN A 37 -6.56 -0.34 -0.11
C GLN A 37 -5.69 -1.26 -0.98
N GLU A 38 -5.57 -0.98 -2.27
CA GLU A 38 -4.69 -1.74 -3.16
C GLU A 38 -3.22 -1.66 -2.72
N LEU A 39 -2.77 -0.45 -2.33
CA LEU A 39 -1.42 -0.23 -1.84
C LEU A 39 -1.18 -0.91 -0.48
N GLU A 40 -2.13 -0.83 0.45
CA GLU A 40 -2.08 -1.50 1.75
C GLU A 40 -1.97 -3.01 1.60
N ALA A 41 -2.79 -3.62 0.72
CA ALA A 41 -2.73 -5.05 0.44
C ALA A 41 -1.38 -5.46 -0.16
N ARG A 42 -0.83 -4.64 -1.05
CA ARG A 42 0.48 -4.88 -1.67
C ARG A 42 1.63 -4.75 -0.65
N ILE A 43 1.58 -3.76 0.24
CA ILE A 43 2.56 -3.60 1.32
C ILE A 43 2.51 -4.82 2.24
N ASN A 44 1.33 -5.23 2.70
CA ASN A 44 1.17 -6.37 3.60
C ASN A 44 1.75 -7.66 2.99
N ARG A 45 1.49 -7.90 1.70
CA ARG A 45 2.07 -9.04 0.97
C ARG A 45 3.61 -8.98 0.95
N LEU A 46 4.19 -7.83 0.59
CA LEU A 46 5.64 -7.65 0.52
C LEU A 46 6.30 -7.82 1.89
N GLU A 47 5.68 -7.30 2.95
CA GLU A 47 6.17 -7.46 4.33
C GLU A 47 6.16 -8.93 4.77
N ARG A 48 5.11 -9.67 4.41
CA ARG A 48 5.03 -11.11 4.67
C ARG A 48 6.10 -11.89 3.93
N GLU A 49 6.28 -11.65 2.64
CA GLU A 49 7.33 -12.29 1.83
C GLU A 49 8.73 -11.99 2.39
N LYS A 50 9.00 -10.73 2.74
CA LYS A 50 10.26 -10.32 3.39
C LYS A 50 10.48 -11.02 4.73
N SER A 51 9.43 -11.17 5.53
CA SER A 51 9.51 -11.89 6.81
C SER A 51 9.85 -13.37 6.62
N ILE A 52 9.19 -14.03 5.65
CA ILE A 52 9.48 -15.43 5.30
C ILE A 52 10.93 -15.58 4.87
N LEU A 53 11.40 -14.72 3.96
CA LEU A 53 12.78 -14.78 3.46
C LEU A 53 13.79 -14.61 4.61
N LYS A 54 13.60 -13.62 5.48
CA LYS A 54 14.46 -13.40 6.64
C LYS A 54 14.52 -14.63 7.56
N LYS A 55 13.38 -15.26 7.82
CA LYS A 55 13.32 -16.48 8.64
C LYS A 55 14.04 -17.65 7.97
N ALA A 56 13.85 -17.83 6.67
CA ALA A 56 14.54 -18.88 5.92
C ALA A 56 16.06 -18.68 5.92
N THR A 57 16.54 -17.45 5.70
CA THR A 57 17.96 -17.12 5.78
C THR A 57 18.52 -17.39 7.18
N ALA A 58 17.81 -17.00 8.24
CA ALA A 58 18.24 -17.27 9.61
C ALA A 58 18.32 -18.78 9.89
N LEU A 59 17.34 -19.56 9.45
CA LEU A 59 17.34 -21.02 9.60
C LEU A 59 18.49 -21.68 8.85
N LEU A 60 18.78 -21.27 7.62
CA LEU A 60 19.90 -21.80 6.84
C LEU A 60 21.24 -21.50 7.52
N MET A 61 21.43 -20.27 8.01
CA MET A 61 22.64 -19.90 8.76
C MET A 61 22.79 -20.72 10.05
N SER A 62 21.69 -21.02 10.75
CA SER A 62 21.71 -21.90 11.92
C SER A 62 22.08 -23.34 11.57
N ASP A 63 21.54 -23.91 10.49
CA ASP A 63 21.87 -25.28 10.03
C ASP A 63 23.35 -25.40 9.62
N GLU A 64 23.90 -24.39 8.94
CA GLU A 64 25.33 -24.35 8.60
C GLU A 64 26.22 -24.35 9.84
N LEU A 65 25.86 -23.56 10.87
CA LEU A 65 26.61 -23.50 12.13
C LEU A 65 26.53 -24.82 12.92
N GLU A 66 25.40 -25.51 12.89
CA GLU A 66 25.24 -26.83 13.52
C GLU A 66 26.06 -27.92 12.82
N ARG A 67 26.12 -27.91 11.49
CA ARG A 67 26.93 -28.87 10.72
C ARG A 67 28.44 -28.68 10.86
N SER A 68 28.87 -27.45 11.18
CA SER A 68 30.29 -27.12 11.34
C SER A 68 30.82 -27.38 12.76
N ARG A 69 29.98 -27.80 13.70
CA ARG A 69 30.33 -28.07 15.11
C ARG A 69 30.48 -29.56 15.37
#